data_AF-A0A4Y7XAY3-F1
#
_entry.id   AF-A0A4Y7XAY3-F1
#
_cell.length_a   1.000
_cell.length_b   1.000
_cell.length_c   1.000
_cell.angle_alpha   90.00
_cell.angle_beta   90.00
_cell.angle_gamma   90.00
#
_symmetry.space_group_name_H-M   'P 1'
#
loop_
_entity.id
_entity.type
_entity.pdbx_description
1 polymer ?
#
loop_
_entity_poly.entity_id
_entity_poly.type
_entity_poly.pdbx_seq_one_letter_code
_entity_poly.pdbx_strand_id
1 'polypeptide(L)' 'MTYKNFVLVAYAPIVEAGQAAEAIIDDTPVNFVELMAMDGSITEVSRAHDAIASKHGQRVIVLHIGSVGRLLDVMGAAT' A
#
# COMPACT_ATOMS: atom_id res chain seq x y z
N MET A 1 -11.31 -9.64 16.64
CA MET A 1 -11.13 -8.47 15.76
C MET A 1 -11.35 -8.95 14.34
N THR A 2 -12.27 -8.33 13.60
CA THR A 2 -12.43 -8.61 12.17
C THR A 2 -11.37 -7.81 11.42
N TYR A 3 -10.43 -8.49 10.76
CA TYR A 3 -9.42 -7.84 9.94
C TYR A 3 -10.07 -7.25 8.68
N LYS A 4 -9.59 -6.07 8.27
CA LYS A 4 -9.97 -5.45 6.99
C LYS A 4 -9.23 -6.13 5.86
N ASN A 5 -9.90 -6.35 4.73
CA ASN A 5 -9.35 -7.10 3.61
C ASN A 5 -8.38 -6.29 2.73
N PHE A 6 -8.46 -4.97 2.77
CA PHE A 6 -7.63 -4.08 1.96
C PHE A 6 -6.96 -3.00 2.80
N VAL A 7 -5.79 -2.57 2.35
CA VAL A 7 -5.11 -1.36 2.80
C VAL A 7 -4.76 -0.52 1.58
N LEU A 8 -5.18 0.74 1.58
CA LEU A 8 -4.78 1.73 0.59
C LEU A 8 -3.64 2.55 1.16
N VAL A 9 -2.60 2.75 0.38
CA VAL A 9 -1.35 3.36 0.83
C VAL A 9 -0.95 4.47 -0.11
N ALA A 10 -1.07 5.72 0.34
CA ALA A 10 -0.44 6.84 -0.35
C ALA A 10 1.05 6.88 0.02
N TYR A 11 1.92 7.22 -0.94
CA TYR A 11 3.36 7.26 -0.71
C TYR A 11 4.05 8.44 -1.39
N ALA A 12 5.22 8.81 -0.86
CA ALA A 12 6.07 9.87 -1.41
C ALA A 12 7.55 9.44 -1.44
N PRO A 13 8.33 9.89 -2.45
CA PRO A 13 9.77 9.69 -2.47
C PRO A 13 10.44 10.26 -1.22
N ILE A 14 11.50 9.60 -0.78
CA ILE A 14 12.34 10.12 0.29
C ILE A 14 13.15 11.30 -0.24
N VAL A 15 13.11 12.42 0.49
CA VAL A 15 13.84 13.65 0.14
C VAL A 15 14.99 13.96 1.09
N GLU A 16 15.03 13.30 2.25
CA GLU A 16 16.08 13.51 3.27
C GLU A 16 17.10 12.38 3.28
N ALA A 17 18.39 12.75 3.29
CA ALA A 17 19.48 11.78 3.37
C ALA A 17 19.48 11.10 4.76
N GLY A 18 19.54 9.77 4.76
CA GLY A 18 19.61 8.97 5.99
C GLY A 18 18.27 8.46 6.50
N GLN A 19 17.15 8.80 5.86
CA GLN A 19 15.85 8.23 6.18
C GLN A 19 15.75 6.80 5.61
N ALA A 20 15.36 5.82 6.46
CA ALA A 20 15.11 4.46 6.01
C ALA A 20 13.83 4.43 5.16
N ALA A 21 13.86 3.64 4.07
CA ALA A 21 12.72 3.48 3.18
C ALA A 21 11.76 2.41 3.69
N GLU A 22 10.46 2.71 3.68
CA GLU A 22 9.41 1.72 3.96
C GLU A 22 9.13 0.83 2.74
N ALA A 23 9.34 1.34 1.53
CA ALA A 23 9.25 0.56 0.30
C ALA A 23 10.16 1.11 -0.81
N ILE A 24 10.38 0.28 -1.84
CA ILE A 24 10.97 0.69 -3.11
C ILE A 24 9.92 0.46 -4.20
N ILE A 25 9.58 1.50 -4.95
CA ILE A 25 8.61 1.45 -6.05
C ILE A 25 9.27 2.06 -7.27
N ASP A 26 9.33 1.32 -8.39
CA ASP A 26 9.99 1.76 -9.62
C ASP A 26 11.41 2.33 -9.36
N ASP A 27 12.23 1.53 -8.66
CA ASP A 27 13.59 1.87 -8.21
C ASP A 27 13.71 3.15 -7.35
N THR A 28 12.59 3.69 -6.90
CA THR A 28 12.53 4.89 -6.06
C THR A 28 12.26 4.48 -4.61
N PRO A 29 13.14 4.85 -3.65
CA PRO A 29 12.87 4.70 -2.23
C PRO A 29 11.74 5.65 -1.79
N VAL A 30 10.72 5.12 -1.10
CA VAL A 30 9.53 5.88 -0.69
C VAL A 30 9.18 5.62 0.78
N ASN A 31 8.43 6.55 1.35
CA ASN A 31 7.72 6.39 2.62
C ASN A 31 6.21 6.57 2.44
N PHE A 32 5.44 5.90 3.29
CA PHE A 32 3.99 5.96 3.31
C PHE A 32 3.53 7.23 4.02
N VAL A 33 2.64 7.98 3.37
CA VAL A 33 2.13 9.25 3.89
C VAL A 33 0.73 9.11 4.47
N GLU A 34 -0.06 8.15 3.97
CA GLU A 34 -1.38 7.84 4.51
C GLU A 34 -1.71 6.36 4.27
N LEU A 35 -2.28 5.71 5.30
CA LEU A 35 -2.74 4.33 5.26
C LEU A 35 -4.22 4.27 5.63
N MET A 36 -5.03 3.60 4.81
CA MET A 36 -6.46 3.39 5.07
C MET A 36 -6.80 1.91 4.95
N ALA A 37 -7.20 1.29 6.08
CA ALA A 37 -7.70 -0.08 6.10
C ALA A 37 -9.21 -0.11 5.81
N MET A 38 -9.65 -0.96 4.89
CA MET A 38 -11.07 -1.06 4.53
C MET A 38 -11.50 -2.46 4.07
N ASP A 39 -12.81 -2.70 4.15
CA ASP A 39 -13.49 -3.77 3.44
C ASP A 39 -14.33 -3.15 2.32
N GLY A 40 -14.68 -3.96 1.34
CA GLY A 40 -15.62 -3.54 0.30
C GLY A 40 -15.46 -4.35 -0.97
N SER A 41 -16.38 -4.11 -1.88
CA SER A 41 -16.28 -4.48 -3.28
C SER A 41 -15.14 -3.71 -3.97
N ILE A 42 -14.70 -4.20 -5.13
CA ILE A 42 -13.70 -3.51 -5.97
C ILE A 42 -14.12 -2.07 -6.30
N THR A 43 -15.42 -1.83 -6.52
CA THR A 43 -15.96 -0.49 -6.79
C THR A 43 -15.77 0.46 -5.61
N GLU A 44 -16.00 -0.03 -4.39
CA GLU A 44 -15.80 0.77 -3.17
C GLU A 44 -14.32 1.06 -2.93
N VAL A 45 -13.45 0.06 -3.12
CA VAL A 45 -11.99 0.22 -3.04
C VAL A 45 -11.49 1.22 -4.08
N SER A 46 -12.01 1.16 -5.31
CA SER A 46 -11.64 2.10 -6.39
C SER A 46 -12.05 3.53 -6.03
N ARG A 47 -13.26 3.73 -5.48
CA ARG A 47 -13.71 5.05 -5.03
C ARG A 47 -12.85 5.59 -3.89
N ALA A 48 -12.48 4.74 -2.92
CA ALA A 48 -11.60 5.14 -1.82
C ALA A 48 -10.20 5.49 -2.33
N HIS A 49 -9.69 4.72 -3.31
CA HIS A 49 -8.44 5.03 -4.01
C HIS A 49 -8.50 6.41 -4.65
N ASP A 50 -9.54 6.72 -5.41
CA ASP A 50 -9.65 8.01 -6.10
C ASP A 50 -9.72 9.18 -5.12
N ALA A 51 -10.38 8.99 -3.96
CA ALA A 51 -10.42 10.00 -2.91
C ALA A 51 -9.04 10.26 -2.29
N ILE A 52 -8.28 9.21 -1.97
CA ILE A 52 -6.91 9.34 -1.45
C ILE A 52 -5.98 9.94 -2.52
N ALA A 53 -6.10 9.49 -3.76
CA ALA A 53 -5.31 9.97 -4.89
C ALA A 53 -5.59 11.46 -5.17
N SER A 54 -6.83 11.91 -5.00
CA SER A 54 -7.18 13.34 -5.14
C SER A 54 -6.54 14.21 -4.06
N LYS A 55 -6.27 13.65 -2.87
CA LYS A 55 -5.67 14.36 -1.73
C LYS A 55 -4.14 14.42 -1.82
N HIS A 56 -3.50 13.32 -2.23
CA HIS A 56 -2.03 13.16 -2.17
C HIS A 56 -1.36 13.06 -3.55
N GLY A 57 -2.14 13.10 -4.63
CA GLY A 57 -1.68 12.78 -5.99
C GLY A 57 -1.83 11.29 -6.31
N GLN A 58 -1.58 10.89 -7.56
CA GLN A 58 -1.88 9.53 -8.07
C GLN A 58 -1.01 8.39 -7.50
N ARG A 59 -0.19 8.64 -6.48
CA ARG A 59 0.74 7.65 -5.91
C ARG A 59 0.06 6.90 -4.77
N VAL A 60 -0.86 6.01 -5.13
CA VAL A 60 -1.59 5.16 -4.17
C VAL A 60 -1.49 3.70 -4.58
N ILE A 61 -1.12 2.82 -3.65
CA ILE A 61 -1.13 1.36 -3.81
C ILE A 61 -2.32 0.78 -3.06
N VAL A 62 -2.93 -0.25 -3.64
CA VAL A 62 -3.92 -1.09 -2.95
C VAL A 62 -3.29 -2.43 -2.60
N LEU A 63 -3.24 -2.75 -1.32
CA LEU A 63 -2.76 -4.03 -0.79
C LEU A 63 -3.95 -4.86 -0.33
N HIS A 64 -4.17 -6.00 -0.97
CA HIS A 64 -5.17 -6.98 -0.54
C HIS A 64 -4.53 -7.99 0.42
N ILE A 65 -5.07 -8.16 1.62
CA ILE A 65 -4.48 -8.98 2.68
C ILE A 65 -4.30 -10.43 2.26
N GLY A 66 -5.26 -10.98 1.49
CA GLY A 66 -5.15 -12.34 0.97
C GLY A 66 -4.01 -12.49 -0.05
N SER A 67 -3.67 -11.42 -0.77
CA SER A 67 -2.53 -11.43 -1.70
C SER A 67 -1.20 -11.32 -0.95
N VAL A 68 -1.14 -10.52 0.12
CA VAL A 68 0.04 -10.43 1.01
C VAL A 68 0.36 -11.81 1.62
N GLY A 69 -0.66 -12.53 2.10
CA GLY A 69 -0.49 -13.90 2.60
C GLY A 69 0.20 -14.81 1.57
N ARG A 70 -0.29 -14.81 0.31
CA ARG A 70 0.33 -15.61 -0.75
C ARG A 70 1.78 -15.22 -1.05
N LEU A 71 2.11 -13.93 -1.00
CA LEU A 71 3.49 -13.47 -1.20
C LEU A 71 4.41 -13.99 -0.09
N LEU A 72 3.95 -13.90 1.16
CA LEU A 72 4.69 -14.42 2.32
C LEU A 72 4.89 -15.94 2.22
N ASP A 73 3.87 -16.68 1.77
CA ASP A 73 3.98 -18.13 1.54
C ASP A 73 5.06 -18.45 0.51
N VAL A 74 5.13 -17.72 -0.61
CA VAL A 74 6.17 -17.90 -1.63
C VAL A 74 7.56 -17.53 -1.10
N MET A 75 7.66 -16.43 -0.34
CA MET A 75 8.93 -16.02 0.27
C MET A 75 9.41 -17.02 1.33
N GLY A 76 8.50 -17.62 2.09
CA GLY A 76 8.79 -18.67 3.06
C GLY A 76 9.07 -20.03 2.41
N ALA A 77 8.55 -20.30 1.21
CA ALA A 77 8.84 -21.50 0.44
C ALA A 77 10.19 -21.45 -0.29
N ALA A 78 10.88 -20.30 -0.29
CA ALA A 78 12.18 -20.10 -0.92
C ALA A 78 13.39 -20.46 -0.02
N THR A 79 13.15 -21.09 1.14
CA THR A 79 14.17 -21.71 1.99
C THR A 79 14.22 -23.22 1.80
#